data_AF-A0A8J7CBI6-F1
#
_entry.id   AF-A0A8J7CBI6-F1
#
_cell.length_a   1.000
_cell.length_b   1.000
_cell.length_c   1.000
_cell.angle_alpha   90.00
_cell.angle_beta   90.00
_cell.angle_gamma   90.00
#
_symmetry.space_group_name_H-M   'P 1'
#
loop_
_entity.id
_entity.type
_entity.pdbx_description
1 polymer ?
#
loop_
_entity_poly.entity_id
_entity_poly.type
_entity_poly.pdbx_seq_one_letter_code
_entity_poly.pdbx_strand_id
1 'polypeptide(L)'
;AVGDSDFTGRLPIALAGVLLIAVAWSLRRPLGERAAWWTALLVTISPLCLFYGRFLRMDILELLVASAAIIAGWRAVRGSSKAWVWVGVWTALAFATKENAFVTSALVGLVAALMLTGAGLRRSLPATARWIQHHRWGLLSAVAVVLVITVPVFTVGFRFPEDWFFPYKAISYWWGQHSVERVGGPPWYHLPRLAIYEFLPIIAALAWAWRRRWRMGRVEISNGFCLVSLGATIVGPGAPPGLASGAFALSAGITTGAAGSSSSSSSSSKCTPMIRG
;
A
#
# COMPACT_ATOMS: atom_id res chain seq x y z
N ALA A 1 -2.81 14.52 -39.83
CA ALA A 1 -3.57 14.45 -38.57
C ALA A 1 -3.95 13.00 -38.35
N VAL A 2 -3.65 12.41 -37.20
CA VAL A 2 -4.13 11.07 -36.87
C VAL A 2 -5.65 11.21 -36.68
N GLY A 3 -6.45 10.57 -37.53
CA GLY A 3 -7.91 10.75 -37.54
C GLY A 3 -8.59 10.24 -36.27
N ASP A 4 -9.81 10.72 -36.01
CA ASP A 4 -10.63 10.22 -34.90
C ASP A 4 -10.98 8.75 -35.14
N SER A 5 -10.38 7.87 -34.33
CA SER A 5 -10.56 6.43 -34.43
C SER A 5 -10.32 5.78 -33.08
N ASP A 6 -10.91 4.60 -32.87
CA ASP A 6 -10.67 3.76 -31.69
C ASP A 6 -9.18 3.53 -31.41
N PHE A 7 -8.37 3.47 -32.47
CA PHE A 7 -6.92 3.34 -32.36
C PHE A 7 -6.28 4.60 -31.76
N THR A 8 -6.59 5.77 -32.32
CA THR A 8 -6.06 7.07 -31.87
C THR A 8 -6.46 7.37 -30.43
N GLY A 9 -7.71 7.07 -30.06
CA GLY A 9 -8.19 7.27 -28.70
C GLY A 9 -7.44 6.41 -27.66
N ARG A 10 -7.07 5.18 -28.04
CA ARG A 10 -6.41 4.21 -27.12
C ARG A 10 -4.90 4.39 -27.03
N LEU A 11 -4.32 5.12 -27.97
CA LEU A 11 -2.87 5.34 -28.05
C LEU A 11 -2.25 5.87 -26.74
N PRO A 12 -2.82 6.88 -26.05
CA PRO A 12 -2.24 7.38 -24.79
C PRO A 12 -2.19 6.32 -23.69
N ILE A 13 -3.21 5.47 -23.58
CA ILE A 13 -3.28 4.42 -22.56
C ILE A 13 -2.31 3.28 -22.89
N ALA A 14 -2.20 2.90 -24.16
CA ALA A 14 -1.23 1.90 -24.60
C ALA A 14 0.21 2.38 -24.35
N LEU A 15 0.51 3.64 -24.67
CA LEU A 15 1.82 4.25 -24.38
C LEU A 15 2.09 4.31 -22.87
N ALA A 16 1.09 4.61 -22.04
CA ALA A 16 1.25 4.60 -20.59
C ALA A 16 1.63 3.20 -20.06
N GLY A 17 1.02 2.15 -20.62
CA GLY A 17 1.38 0.75 -20.33
C GLY A 17 2.82 0.40 -20.70
N VAL A 18 3.32 0.88 -21.83
CA VAL A 18 4.72 0.69 -22.22
C VAL A 18 5.67 1.48 -21.31
N LEU A 19 5.32 2.72 -20.96
CA LEU A 19 6.11 3.56 -20.07
C LEU A 19 6.20 3.00 -18.64
N LEU A 20 5.21 2.22 -18.18
CA LEU A 20 5.31 1.50 -16.90
C LEU A 20 6.50 0.54 -16.85
N ILE A 21 6.86 -0.07 -17.98
CA ILE A 21 8.05 -0.92 -18.08
C ILE A 21 9.32 -0.08 -17.86
N ALA A 22 9.37 1.14 -18.40
CA ALA A 22 10.48 2.06 -18.17
C ALA A 22 10.56 2.51 -16.70
N VAL A 23 9.42 2.73 -16.05
CA VAL A 23 9.34 3.02 -14.61
C VAL A 23 9.88 1.85 -13.79
N ALA A 24 9.45 0.62 -14.09
CA ALA A 24 9.97 -0.60 -13.46
C ALA A 24 11.49 -0.75 -13.68
N TRP A 25 11.97 -0.49 -14.88
CA TRP A 25 13.39 -0.54 -15.22
C TRP A 25 14.23 0.51 -14.45
N SER A 26 13.66 1.69 -14.18
CA SER A 26 14.33 2.73 -13.41
C SER A 26 14.70 2.29 -11.98
N LEU A 27 14.00 1.28 -11.46
CA LEU A 27 14.28 0.66 -10.16
C LEU A 27 15.55 -0.20 -10.14
N ARG A 28 16.24 -0.39 -11.28
CA ARG A 28 17.50 -1.15 -11.34
C ARG A 28 18.60 -0.56 -10.47
N ARG A 29 18.62 0.76 -10.30
CA ARG A 29 19.60 1.44 -9.42
C ARG A 29 19.33 1.17 -7.93
N PRO A 30 18.08 1.32 -7.41
CA PRO A 30 17.79 0.97 -6.02
C PRO A 30 17.84 -0.53 -5.69
N LEU A 31 17.24 -1.36 -6.54
CA LEU A 31 16.91 -2.75 -6.21
C LEU A 31 17.88 -3.76 -6.84
N GLY A 32 18.73 -3.31 -7.76
CA GLY A 32 19.62 -4.15 -8.57
C GLY A 32 19.00 -4.56 -9.91
N GLU A 33 19.85 -4.95 -10.84
CA GLU A 33 19.44 -5.27 -12.22
C GLU A 33 18.49 -6.47 -12.31
N ARG A 34 18.78 -7.53 -11.54
CA ARG A 34 17.94 -8.73 -11.51
C ARG A 34 16.52 -8.40 -11.02
N ALA A 35 16.40 -7.60 -9.97
CA ALA A 35 15.10 -7.22 -9.42
C ALA A 35 14.30 -6.39 -10.43
N ALA A 36 14.94 -5.41 -11.08
CA ALA A 36 14.27 -4.58 -12.08
C ALA A 36 13.82 -5.35 -13.32
N TRP A 37 14.63 -6.31 -13.79
CA TRP A 37 14.22 -7.23 -14.86
C TRP A 37 12.97 -8.02 -14.47
N TRP A 38 12.96 -8.62 -13.27
CA TRP A 38 11.80 -9.37 -12.79
C TRP A 38 10.57 -8.48 -12.60
N THR A 39 10.72 -7.25 -12.07
CA THR A 39 9.60 -6.31 -11.95
C THR A 39 9.05 -5.92 -13.32
N ALA A 40 9.92 -5.59 -14.28
CA ALA A 40 9.51 -5.25 -15.65
C ALA A 40 8.78 -6.42 -16.32
N LEU A 41 9.30 -7.64 -16.18
CA LEU A 41 8.67 -8.85 -16.71
C LEU A 41 7.29 -9.09 -16.08
N LEU A 42 7.19 -9.04 -14.75
CA LEU A 42 5.94 -9.25 -14.01
C LEU A 42 4.86 -8.23 -14.39
N VAL A 43 5.24 -6.96 -14.56
CA VAL A 43 4.32 -5.90 -15.04
C VAL A 43 3.89 -6.17 -16.48
N THR A 44 4.79 -6.64 -17.34
CA THR A 44 4.50 -6.93 -18.75
C THR A 44 3.52 -8.09 -18.91
N ILE A 45 3.66 -9.15 -18.10
CA ILE A 45 2.79 -10.33 -18.17
C ILE A 45 1.56 -10.24 -17.26
N SER A 46 1.42 -9.16 -16.48
CA SER A 46 0.31 -8.96 -15.54
C SER A 46 -1.03 -8.92 -16.30
N PRO A 47 -1.94 -9.87 -16.02
CA PRO A 47 -3.30 -9.84 -16.54
C PRO A 47 -4.05 -8.52 -16.28
N LEU A 48 -3.86 -7.88 -15.12
CA LEU A 48 -4.48 -6.57 -14.86
C LEU A 48 -3.92 -5.49 -15.79
N CYS A 49 -2.60 -5.41 -15.92
CA CYS A 49 -1.97 -4.39 -16.77
C CYS A 49 -2.39 -4.57 -18.25
N LEU A 50 -2.39 -5.80 -18.75
CA LEU A 50 -2.82 -6.12 -20.11
C LEU A 50 -4.31 -5.88 -20.33
N PHE A 51 -5.15 -6.26 -19.37
CA PHE A 51 -6.60 -6.07 -19.47
C PHE A 51 -6.95 -4.58 -19.49
N TYR A 52 -6.48 -3.82 -18.50
CA TYR A 52 -6.78 -2.39 -18.39
C TYR A 52 -6.08 -1.55 -19.45
N GLY A 53 -4.92 -1.99 -19.99
CA GLY A 53 -4.21 -1.32 -21.07
C GLY A 53 -4.93 -1.31 -22.43
N ARG A 54 -5.94 -2.16 -22.61
CA ARG A 54 -6.76 -2.22 -23.84
C ARG A 54 -7.98 -1.30 -23.82
N PHE A 55 -8.41 -0.86 -22.63
CA PHE A 55 -9.59 -0.02 -22.47
C PHE A 55 -9.22 1.46 -22.45
N LEU A 56 -10.13 2.30 -22.94
CA LEU A 56 -10.08 3.76 -22.78
C LEU A 56 -10.38 4.14 -21.34
N ARG A 57 -9.49 3.77 -20.41
CA ARG A 57 -9.66 3.98 -18.98
C ARG A 57 -8.38 4.53 -18.38
N MET A 58 -8.55 5.44 -17.43
CA MET A 58 -7.45 6.18 -16.79
C MET A 58 -6.63 5.36 -15.77
N ASP A 59 -6.98 4.10 -15.47
CA ASP A 59 -6.28 3.27 -14.46
C ASP A 59 -4.80 3.03 -14.76
N ILE A 60 -4.45 2.66 -16.00
CA ILE A 60 -3.05 2.43 -16.36
C ILE A 60 -2.24 3.73 -16.32
N LEU A 61 -2.89 4.84 -16.67
CA LEU A 61 -2.27 6.15 -16.64
C LEU A 61 -2.07 6.62 -15.20
N GLU A 62 -3.04 6.40 -14.29
CA GLU A 62 -2.91 6.64 -12.85
C GLU A 62 -1.79 5.78 -12.25
N LEU A 63 -1.72 4.49 -12.59
CA LEU A 63 -0.66 3.60 -12.14
C LEU A 63 0.73 4.10 -12.57
N LEU A 64 0.85 4.62 -13.80
CA LEU A 64 2.08 5.20 -14.32
C LEU A 64 2.52 6.42 -13.50
N VAL A 65 1.64 7.42 -13.40
CA VAL A 65 2.00 8.69 -12.76
C VAL A 65 2.17 8.53 -11.25
N ALA A 66 1.40 7.67 -10.59
CA ALA A 66 1.56 7.35 -9.18
C ALA A 66 2.90 6.62 -8.92
N SER A 67 3.24 5.63 -9.73
CA SER A 67 4.53 4.92 -9.62
C SER A 67 5.70 5.87 -9.87
N ALA A 68 5.60 6.74 -10.88
CA ALA A 68 6.60 7.75 -11.18
C ALA A 68 6.75 8.76 -10.02
N ALA A 69 5.66 9.17 -9.37
CA ALA A 69 5.69 10.04 -8.19
C ALA A 69 6.42 9.38 -7.02
N ILE A 70 6.16 8.10 -6.75
CA ILE A 70 6.85 7.34 -5.69
C ILE A 70 8.36 7.25 -5.96
N ILE A 71 8.75 6.94 -7.20
CA ILE A 71 10.17 6.88 -7.59
C ILE A 71 10.84 8.25 -7.50
N ALA A 72 10.17 9.32 -7.96
CA ALA A 72 10.67 10.68 -7.82
C ALA A 72 10.86 11.04 -6.34
N GLY A 73 9.92 10.66 -5.48
CA GLY A 73 9.99 10.87 -4.04
C GLY A 73 11.20 10.17 -3.43
N TRP A 74 11.38 8.89 -3.75
CA TRP A 74 12.55 8.13 -3.32
C TRP A 74 13.87 8.77 -3.77
N ARG A 75 13.96 9.25 -5.01
CA ARG A 75 15.16 9.96 -5.51
C ARG A 75 15.38 11.29 -4.79
N ALA A 76 14.31 12.01 -4.48
CA ALA A 76 14.35 13.30 -3.81
C ALA A 76 14.91 13.16 -2.38
N VAL A 77 14.46 12.14 -1.64
CA VAL A 77 14.97 11.84 -0.29
C VAL A 77 16.44 11.40 -0.28
N ARG A 78 16.94 10.83 -1.38
CA ARG A 78 18.36 10.43 -1.51
C ARG A 78 19.31 11.57 -1.88
N GLY A 79 18.84 12.82 -1.90
CA GLY A 79 19.68 14.00 -2.12
C GLY A 79 19.60 14.60 -3.53
N SER A 80 18.70 14.13 -4.38
CA SER A 80 18.46 14.78 -5.68
C SER A 80 17.49 15.95 -5.53
N SER A 81 18.02 17.16 -5.27
CA SER A 81 17.21 18.38 -5.12
C SER A 81 16.24 18.64 -6.28
N LYS A 82 16.65 18.35 -7.53
CA LYS A 82 15.79 18.48 -8.73
C LYS A 82 14.63 17.47 -8.77
N ALA A 83 14.72 16.36 -8.03
CA ALA A 83 13.68 15.33 -8.06
C ALA A 83 12.41 15.77 -7.30
N TRP A 84 12.50 16.72 -6.37
CA TRP A 84 11.35 17.30 -5.70
C TRP A 84 10.35 17.98 -6.66
N VAL A 85 10.86 18.63 -7.71
CA VAL A 85 10.02 19.19 -8.78
C VAL A 85 9.26 18.07 -9.48
N TRP A 86 9.94 16.97 -9.81
CA TRP A 86 9.30 15.82 -10.45
C TRP A 86 8.28 15.12 -9.55
N VAL A 87 8.48 15.09 -8.22
CA VAL A 87 7.44 14.66 -7.28
C VAL A 87 6.18 15.48 -7.51
N GLY A 88 6.31 16.81 -7.53
CA GLY A 88 5.18 17.69 -7.75
C GLY A 88 4.50 17.46 -9.10
N VAL A 89 5.26 17.33 -10.19
CA VAL A 89 4.70 17.08 -11.54
C VAL A 89 3.90 15.79 -11.58
N TRP A 90 4.49 14.68 -11.13
CA TRP A 90 3.83 13.37 -11.20
C TRP A 90 2.63 13.28 -10.27
N THR A 91 2.72 13.86 -9.07
CA THR A 91 1.58 13.94 -8.14
C THR A 91 0.45 14.82 -8.68
N ALA A 92 0.77 15.95 -9.35
CA ALA A 92 -0.25 16.78 -9.98
C ALA A 92 -1.00 16.04 -11.08
N LEU A 93 -0.27 15.31 -11.93
CA LEU A 93 -0.85 14.46 -12.97
C LEU A 93 -1.70 13.34 -12.36
N ALA A 94 -1.27 12.73 -11.25
CA ALA A 94 -2.09 11.75 -10.54
C ALA A 94 -3.45 12.34 -10.12
N PHE A 95 -3.46 13.51 -9.47
CA PHE A 95 -4.70 14.18 -9.08
C PHE A 95 -5.57 14.59 -10.26
N ALA A 96 -4.98 15.01 -11.37
CA ALA A 96 -5.71 15.43 -12.56
C ALA A 96 -6.35 14.26 -13.33
N THR A 97 -5.89 13.02 -13.11
CA THR A 97 -6.25 11.87 -13.94
C THR A 97 -7.32 11.00 -13.33
N LYS A 98 -7.27 10.75 -12.02
CA LYS A 98 -8.26 9.93 -11.33
C LYS A 98 -8.33 10.28 -9.85
N GLU A 99 -9.54 10.27 -9.30
CA GLU A 99 -9.82 10.43 -7.87
C GLU A 99 -9.06 9.44 -6.97
N ASN A 100 -8.64 8.29 -7.51
CA ASN A 100 -7.93 7.28 -6.74
C ASN A 100 -6.60 7.80 -6.19
N ALA A 101 -6.05 8.86 -6.78
CA ALA A 101 -4.87 9.55 -6.29
C ALA A 101 -5.02 10.03 -4.82
N PHE A 102 -6.24 10.36 -4.36
CA PHE A 102 -6.50 10.69 -2.95
C PHE A 102 -6.29 9.48 -2.04
N VAL A 103 -6.82 8.31 -2.43
CA VAL A 103 -6.67 7.06 -1.68
C VAL A 103 -5.21 6.61 -1.67
N THR A 104 -4.54 6.65 -2.83
CA THR A 104 -3.12 6.31 -2.95
C THR A 104 -2.26 7.23 -2.07
N SER A 105 -2.51 8.54 -2.06
CA SER A 105 -1.80 9.50 -1.20
C SER A 105 -2.06 9.25 0.28
N ALA A 106 -3.31 8.97 0.66
CA ALA A 106 -3.68 8.62 2.03
C ALA A 106 -3.00 7.32 2.49
N LEU A 107 -2.93 6.30 1.63
CA LEU A 107 -2.27 5.03 1.93
C LEU A 107 -0.76 5.23 2.13
N VAL A 108 -0.10 6.01 1.28
CA VAL A 108 1.33 6.35 1.46
C VAL A 108 1.56 7.08 2.79
N GLY A 109 0.69 8.03 3.12
CA GLY A 109 0.72 8.75 4.40
C GLY A 109 0.49 7.82 5.61
N LEU A 110 -0.47 6.91 5.51
CA LEU A 110 -0.76 5.91 6.54
C LEU A 110 0.43 4.98 6.77
N VAL A 111 1.03 4.45 5.70
CA VAL A 111 2.22 3.60 5.82
C VAL A 111 3.37 4.36 6.47
N ALA A 112 3.61 5.62 6.08
CA ALA A 112 4.61 6.46 6.73
C ALA A 112 4.30 6.66 8.23
N ALA A 113 3.05 6.93 8.59
CA ALA A 113 2.62 7.08 9.98
C ALA A 113 2.84 5.80 10.80
N LEU A 114 2.50 4.63 10.26
CA LEU A 114 2.75 3.33 10.90
C LEU A 114 4.24 3.06 11.10
N MET A 115 5.08 3.43 10.13
CA MET A 115 6.53 3.31 10.29
C MET A 115 7.07 4.24 11.40
N LEU A 116 6.50 5.44 11.54
CA LEU A 116 6.89 6.39 12.60
C LEU A 116 6.46 5.91 13.99
N THR A 117 5.28 5.31 14.12
CA THR A 117 4.80 4.76 15.39
C THR A 117 5.58 3.49 15.77
N GLY A 118 5.86 2.60 14.81
CA GLY A 118 6.65 1.38 15.02
C GLY A 118 8.10 1.65 15.46
N ALA A 119 8.70 2.78 15.06
CA ALA A 119 10.02 3.21 15.50
C ALA A 119 10.03 3.91 16.88
N GLY A 120 8.84 4.17 17.47
CA GLY A 120 8.67 4.85 18.74
C GLY A 120 8.50 6.37 18.58
N LEU A 121 7.28 6.86 18.83
CA LEU A 121 6.88 8.24 18.52
C LEU A 121 7.79 9.31 19.16
N ARG A 122 8.25 9.10 20.40
CA ARG A 122 9.16 10.02 21.10
C ARG A 122 10.50 10.22 20.39
N ARG A 123 11.00 9.21 19.67
CA ARG A 123 12.24 9.29 18.89
C ARG A 123 11.97 9.76 17.46
N SER A 124 10.88 9.25 16.87
CA SER A 124 10.52 9.51 15.48
C SER A 124 10.10 10.96 15.23
N LEU A 125 9.32 11.58 16.12
CA LEU A 125 8.84 12.96 15.92
C LEU A 125 9.98 14.00 15.75
N PRO A 126 10.96 14.12 16.66
CA PRO A 126 12.04 15.08 16.48
C PRO A 126 12.93 14.73 15.27
N ALA A 127 13.09 13.45 14.94
CA ALA A 127 13.81 13.04 13.74
C ALA A 127 13.08 13.46 12.45
N THR A 128 11.76 13.25 12.38
CA THR A 128 10.92 13.68 11.27
C THR A 128 10.90 15.20 11.14
N ALA A 129 10.79 15.94 12.25
CA ALA A 129 10.82 17.40 12.23
C ALA A 129 12.15 17.93 11.65
N ARG A 130 13.30 17.37 12.09
CA ARG A 130 14.61 17.72 11.52
C ARG A 130 14.72 17.36 10.05
N TRP A 131 14.18 16.20 9.65
CA TRP A 131 14.17 15.76 8.25
C TRP A 131 13.33 16.69 7.36
N ILE A 132 12.13 17.09 7.82
CA ILE A 132 11.26 18.05 7.14
C ILE A 132 11.98 19.39 7.02
N GLN A 133 12.60 19.88 8.10
CA GLN A 133 13.34 21.13 8.08
C GLN A 133 14.51 21.09 7.08
N HIS A 134 15.25 19.97 7.03
CA HIS A 134 16.33 19.78 6.06
C HIS A 134 15.83 19.79 4.61
N HIS A 135 14.69 19.16 4.35
CA HIS A 135 14.11 19.04 3.00
C HIS A 135 13.03 20.10 2.70
N ARG A 136 12.85 21.12 3.54
CA ARG A 136 11.71 22.04 3.48
C ARG A 136 11.55 22.71 2.12
N TRP A 137 12.67 23.10 1.50
CA TRP A 137 12.66 23.73 0.19
C TRP A 137 12.27 22.76 -0.92
N GLY A 138 12.69 21.50 -0.81
CA GLY A 138 12.24 20.43 -1.69
C GLY A 138 10.74 20.19 -1.55
N LEU A 139 10.25 20.03 -0.33
CA LEU A 139 8.83 19.85 -0.03
C LEU A 139 7.98 21.03 -0.53
N LEU A 140 8.42 22.26 -0.26
CA LEU A 140 7.77 23.48 -0.75
C LEU A 140 7.75 23.53 -2.28
N SER A 141 8.85 23.16 -2.95
CA SER A 141 8.88 23.10 -4.41
C SER A 141 7.93 22.06 -4.98
N ALA A 142 7.81 20.87 -4.35
CA ALA A 142 6.88 19.84 -4.77
C ALA A 142 5.43 20.32 -4.62
N VAL A 143 5.08 20.88 -3.45
CA VAL A 143 3.74 21.44 -3.19
C VAL A 143 3.43 22.58 -4.16
N ALA A 144 4.36 23.50 -4.37
CA ALA A 144 4.18 24.62 -5.30
C ALA A 144 3.92 24.11 -6.72
N VAL A 145 4.69 23.12 -7.21
CA VAL A 145 4.49 22.53 -8.54
C VAL A 145 3.13 21.82 -8.62
N VAL A 146 2.71 21.09 -7.58
CA VAL A 146 1.36 20.50 -7.56
C VAL A 146 0.31 21.58 -7.75
N LEU A 147 0.35 22.64 -6.96
CA LEU A 147 -0.64 23.72 -7.01
C LEU A 147 -0.61 24.47 -8.35
N VAL A 148 0.58 24.79 -8.87
CA VAL A 148 0.76 25.48 -10.16
C VAL A 148 0.18 24.66 -11.32
N ILE A 149 0.16 23.34 -11.24
CA ILE A 149 -0.40 22.48 -12.28
C ILE A 149 -1.90 22.23 -12.02
N THR A 150 -2.28 21.80 -10.82
CA THR A 150 -3.65 21.38 -10.54
C THR A 150 -4.63 22.55 -10.49
N VAL A 151 -4.26 23.69 -9.89
CA VAL A 151 -5.20 24.81 -9.77
C VAL A 151 -5.66 25.32 -11.14
N PRO A 152 -4.78 25.61 -12.12
CA PRO A 152 -5.25 25.97 -13.47
C PRO A 152 -6.04 24.87 -14.14
N VAL A 153 -5.64 23.60 -13.99
CA VAL A 153 -6.34 22.46 -14.62
C VAL A 153 -7.77 22.34 -14.10
N PHE A 154 -7.97 22.38 -12.78
CA PHE A 154 -9.29 22.22 -12.16
C PHE A 154 -10.17 23.47 -12.28
N THR A 155 -9.58 24.66 -12.40
CA THR A 155 -10.34 25.92 -12.61
C THR A 155 -10.56 26.23 -14.10
N VAL A 156 -10.20 25.32 -15.01
CA VAL A 156 -10.26 25.50 -16.46
C VAL A 156 -9.56 26.79 -16.89
N GLY A 157 -8.30 26.93 -16.51
CA GLY A 157 -7.49 28.12 -16.77
C GLY A 157 -8.01 29.36 -16.02
N PHE A 158 -8.41 29.20 -14.76
CA PHE A 158 -8.99 30.26 -13.92
C PHE A 158 -10.33 30.82 -14.41
N ARG A 159 -11.02 30.12 -15.31
CA ARG A 159 -12.40 30.45 -15.72
C ARG A 159 -13.40 30.27 -14.57
N PHE A 160 -13.17 29.27 -13.71
CA PHE A 160 -13.99 28.92 -12.54
C PHE A 160 -13.12 28.91 -11.28
N PRO A 161 -12.73 30.08 -10.75
CA PRO A 161 -11.81 30.18 -9.62
C PRO A 161 -12.33 29.48 -8.35
N GLU A 162 -13.63 29.34 -8.18
CA GLU A 162 -14.28 28.64 -7.07
C GLU A 162 -13.91 27.14 -6.97
N ASP A 163 -13.41 26.54 -8.05
CA ASP A 163 -12.99 25.15 -8.10
C ASP A 163 -11.54 24.93 -7.63
N TRP A 164 -10.84 25.98 -7.20
CA TRP A 164 -9.46 25.89 -6.72
C TRP A 164 -9.28 24.89 -5.57
N PHE A 165 -10.30 24.75 -4.71
CA PHE A 165 -10.32 23.79 -3.60
C PHE A 165 -11.01 22.47 -3.98
N PHE A 166 -10.68 21.97 -5.18
CA PHE A 166 -11.15 20.69 -5.71
C PHE A 166 -11.01 19.46 -4.77
N PRO A 167 -9.98 19.33 -3.90
CA PRO A 167 -9.85 18.15 -3.06
C PRO A 167 -11.05 17.97 -2.12
N TYR A 168 -11.60 19.07 -1.59
CA TYR A 168 -12.76 19.01 -0.72
C TYR A 168 -13.99 18.46 -1.44
N LYS A 169 -14.32 19.01 -2.61
CA LYS A 169 -15.47 18.56 -3.42
C LYS A 169 -15.34 17.09 -3.81
N ALA A 170 -14.14 16.66 -4.22
CA ALA A 170 -13.88 15.27 -4.57
C ALA A 170 -14.05 14.34 -3.35
N ILE A 171 -13.39 14.65 -2.23
CA ILE A 171 -13.47 13.81 -1.02
C ILE A 171 -14.91 13.77 -0.47
N SER A 172 -15.62 14.90 -0.42
CA SER A 172 -17.00 14.93 0.06
C SER A 172 -17.93 14.09 -0.80
N TYR A 173 -17.75 14.15 -2.13
CA TYR A 173 -18.51 13.33 -3.06
C TYR A 173 -18.27 11.84 -2.84
N TRP A 174 -17.00 11.42 -2.78
CA TRP A 174 -16.63 10.02 -2.58
C TRP A 174 -16.98 9.48 -1.20
N TRP A 175 -16.92 10.33 -0.17
CA TRP A 175 -17.42 9.97 1.16
C TRP A 175 -18.90 9.63 1.11
N GLY A 176 -19.71 10.46 0.44
CA GLY A 176 -21.13 10.17 0.20
C GLY A 176 -21.39 8.91 -0.63
N GLN A 177 -20.45 8.48 -1.47
CA GLN A 177 -20.61 7.22 -2.22
C GLN A 177 -20.51 5.96 -1.33
N HIS A 178 -19.96 6.05 -0.11
CA HIS A 178 -19.87 4.89 0.78
C HIS A 178 -21.24 4.44 1.30
N SER A 179 -22.26 5.31 1.29
CA SER A 179 -23.63 4.93 1.63
C SER A 179 -24.40 4.32 0.46
N VAL A 180 -23.81 4.25 -0.74
CA VAL A 180 -24.45 3.72 -1.95
C VAL A 180 -23.73 2.43 -2.36
N GLU A 181 -24.32 1.29 -2.03
CA GLU A 181 -23.79 -0.01 -2.44
C GLU A 181 -23.98 -0.22 -3.96
N ARG A 182 -22.91 -0.01 -4.73
CA ARG A 182 -22.92 -0.27 -6.19
C ARG A 182 -22.58 -1.73 -6.53
N VAL A 183 -21.81 -2.39 -5.68
CA VAL A 183 -21.45 -3.82 -5.79
C VAL A 183 -21.41 -4.38 -4.38
N GLY A 184 -22.54 -4.93 -3.92
CA GLY A 184 -22.60 -5.64 -2.64
C GLY A 184 -21.72 -6.89 -2.69
N GLY A 185 -21.02 -7.18 -1.60
CA GLY A 185 -20.16 -8.33 -1.52
C GLY A 185 -19.51 -8.48 -0.15
N PRO A 186 -18.97 -9.67 0.17
CA PRO A 186 -18.21 -9.84 1.38
C PRO A 186 -16.96 -8.95 1.35
N PRO A 187 -16.39 -8.58 2.51
CA PRO A 187 -15.24 -7.67 2.56
C PRO A 187 -13.96 -8.27 1.91
N TRP A 188 -13.93 -9.58 1.67
CA TRP A 188 -12.87 -10.26 0.91
C TRP A 188 -13.17 -10.41 -0.60
N TYR A 189 -14.22 -9.77 -1.14
CA TYR A 189 -14.66 -9.93 -2.53
C TYR A 189 -13.55 -9.75 -3.57
N HIS A 190 -12.61 -8.82 -3.33
CA HIS A 190 -11.51 -8.55 -4.25
C HIS A 190 -10.30 -9.48 -4.09
N LEU A 191 -10.18 -10.24 -2.99
CA LEU A 191 -9.01 -11.10 -2.74
C LEU A 191 -8.90 -12.26 -3.75
N PRO A 192 -9.97 -13.01 -4.08
CA PRO A 192 -9.89 -14.05 -5.11
C PRO A 192 -9.54 -13.47 -6.48
N ARG A 193 -10.08 -12.29 -6.82
CA ARG A 193 -9.77 -11.62 -8.08
C ARG A 193 -8.30 -11.23 -8.16
N LEU A 194 -7.75 -10.70 -7.08
CA LEU A 194 -6.33 -10.39 -6.99
C LEU A 194 -5.48 -11.66 -7.08
N ALA A 195 -5.87 -12.75 -6.42
CA ALA A 195 -5.17 -14.02 -6.51
C ALA A 195 -5.17 -14.60 -7.94
N ILE A 196 -6.30 -14.51 -8.66
CA ILE A 196 -6.39 -15.03 -10.04
C ILE A 196 -5.59 -14.18 -11.03
N TYR A 197 -5.66 -12.85 -10.91
CA TYR A 197 -5.01 -11.97 -11.88
C TYR A 197 -3.57 -11.59 -11.51
N GLU A 198 -3.15 -11.71 -10.26
CA GLU A 198 -1.82 -11.28 -9.80
C GLU A 198 -1.10 -12.36 -8.98
N PHE A 199 -1.38 -13.65 -9.23
CA PHE A 199 -0.72 -14.76 -8.54
C PHE A 199 0.82 -14.70 -8.64
N LEU A 200 1.36 -14.27 -9.78
CA LEU A 200 2.81 -14.20 -10.02
C LEU A 200 3.49 -13.20 -9.07
N PRO A 201 3.11 -11.90 -9.04
CA PRO A 201 3.63 -10.97 -8.03
C PRO A 201 3.37 -11.40 -6.59
N ILE A 202 2.18 -11.95 -6.31
CA ILE A 202 1.84 -12.43 -4.96
C ILE A 202 2.79 -13.54 -4.51
N ILE A 203 2.98 -14.58 -5.33
CA ILE A 203 3.87 -15.70 -5.02
C ILE A 203 5.31 -15.21 -4.87
N ALA A 204 5.77 -14.31 -5.75
CA ALA A 204 7.10 -13.73 -5.66
C ALA A 204 7.30 -12.96 -4.34
N ALA A 205 6.32 -12.15 -3.93
CA ALA A 205 6.34 -11.41 -2.68
C ALA A 205 6.32 -12.35 -1.46
N LEU A 206 5.45 -13.37 -1.46
CA LEU A 206 5.37 -14.37 -0.40
C LEU A 206 6.65 -15.20 -0.28
N ALA A 207 7.22 -15.63 -1.41
CA ALA A 207 8.50 -16.37 -1.43
C ALA A 207 9.67 -15.50 -0.94
N TRP A 208 9.66 -14.20 -1.25
CA TRP A 208 10.62 -13.25 -0.69
C TRP A 208 10.46 -13.09 0.82
N ALA A 209 9.23 -12.85 1.29
CA ALA A 209 8.92 -12.71 2.71
C ALA A 209 9.28 -13.98 3.50
N TRP A 210 8.96 -15.16 2.96
CA TRP A 210 9.27 -16.45 3.56
C TRP A 210 10.78 -16.68 3.68
N ARG A 211 11.56 -16.39 2.62
CA ARG A 211 13.03 -16.51 2.66
C ARG A 211 13.65 -15.55 3.67
N ARG A 212 13.05 -14.36 3.82
CA ARG A 212 13.55 -13.31 4.71
C ARG A 212 13.02 -13.42 6.15
N ARG A 213 12.02 -14.26 6.43
CA ARG A 213 11.35 -14.32 7.75
C ARG A 213 12.28 -14.56 8.93
N TRP A 214 13.40 -15.23 8.71
CA TRP A 214 14.41 -15.52 9.73
C TRP A 214 15.46 -14.41 9.90
N ARG A 215 15.43 -13.38 9.05
CA ARG A 215 16.34 -12.23 9.06
C ARG A 215 15.62 -10.90 9.28
N MET A 216 14.28 -10.91 9.42
CA MET A 216 13.51 -9.69 9.63
C MET A 216 13.65 -9.19 11.07
N GLY A 217 13.95 -7.90 11.23
CA GLY A 217 14.01 -7.27 12.55
C GLY A 217 12.61 -7.16 13.20
N ARG A 218 12.55 -6.92 14.52
CA ARG A 218 11.29 -6.76 15.28
C ARG A 218 10.35 -5.70 14.68
N VAL A 219 10.88 -4.64 14.06
CA VAL A 219 10.10 -3.57 13.41
C VAL A 219 9.52 -4.01 12.06
N GLU A 220 10.26 -4.81 11.28
CA GLU A 220 9.76 -5.35 9.99
C GLU A 220 8.65 -6.38 10.21
N ILE A 221 8.77 -7.19 11.27
CA ILE A 221 7.74 -8.15 11.70
C ILE A 221 6.51 -7.41 12.25
N SER A 222 6.70 -6.37 13.06
CA SER A 222 5.59 -5.56 13.60
C SER A 222 4.83 -4.83 12.50
N ASN A 223 5.50 -4.26 11.49
CA ASN A 223 4.83 -3.59 10.36
C ASN A 223 4.13 -4.59 9.42
N GLY A 224 4.73 -5.75 9.16
CA GLY A 224 4.08 -6.82 8.40
C GLY A 224 2.84 -7.37 9.12
N PHE A 225 2.93 -7.57 10.43
CA PHE A 225 1.81 -8.01 11.27
C PHE A 225 0.74 -6.92 11.39
N CYS A 226 1.11 -5.64 11.50
CA CYS A 226 0.19 -4.51 11.59
C CYS A 226 -0.61 -4.31 10.29
N LEU A 227 0.00 -4.49 9.11
CA LEU A 227 -0.71 -4.45 7.82
C LEU A 227 -1.69 -5.64 7.66
N VAL A 228 -1.30 -6.84 8.12
CA VAL A 228 -2.17 -8.02 8.11
C VAL A 228 -3.31 -7.88 9.12
N SER A 229 -3.06 -7.32 10.29
CA SER A 229 -4.07 -7.11 11.34
C SER A 229 -4.98 -5.91 11.08
N LEU A 230 -4.51 -4.83 10.44
CA LEU A 230 -5.38 -3.78 9.90
C LEU A 230 -6.28 -4.33 8.79
N GLY A 231 -5.76 -5.20 7.92
CA GLY A 231 -6.59 -5.94 6.96
C GLY A 231 -7.66 -6.80 7.64
N ALA A 232 -7.37 -7.39 8.80
CA ALA A 232 -8.33 -8.17 9.59
C ALA A 232 -9.33 -7.29 10.39
N THR A 233 -8.96 -6.06 10.73
CA THR A 233 -9.82 -5.13 11.52
C THR A 233 -10.73 -4.29 10.62
N ILE A 234 -10.37 -4.08 9.36
CA ILE A 234 -11.24 -3.45 8.35
C ILE A 234 -12.38 -4.41 7.91
N VAL A 235 -12.26 -5.71 8.23
CA VAL A 235 -13.35 -6.68 8.22
C VAL A 235 -14.13 -6.59 9.53
N GLY A 236 -14.82 -5.48 9.76
CA GLY A 236 -15.77 -5.36 10.87
C GLY A 236 -17.03 -6.17 10.54
N PRO A 237 -17.44 -7.17 11.35
CA PRO A 237 -18.63 -7.93 11.08
C PRO A 237 -19.83 -7.27 11.76
N GLY A 238 -20.91 -7.06 11.01
CA GLY A 238 -22.26 -7.08 11.59
C GLY A 238 -22.61 -8.49 12.07
N ALA A 239 -21.88 -9.01 13.07
CA ALA A 239 -22.13 -10.33 13.66
C ALA A 239 -22.86 -10.20 15.01
N PRO A 240 -23.90 -11.02 15.26
CA PRO A 240 -24.77 -10.92 16.43
C PRO A 240 -24.05 -11.26 17.75
N PRO A 241 -24.56 -10.75 18.89
CA PRO A 241 -23.91 -10.81 20.20
C PRO A 241 -24.01 -12.22 20.79
N GLY A 242 -22.98 -13.05 20.58
CA GLY A 242 -22.94 -14.38 21.20
C GLY A 242 -21.60 -15.12 21.19
N LEU A 243 -20.58 -14.62 20.46
CA LEU A 243 -19.33 -15.35 20.24
C LEU A 243 -18.06 -14.57 20.64
N ALA A 244 -18.19 -13.50 21.42
CA ALA A 244 -17.05 -12.73 21.93
C ALA A 244 -16.21 -13.46 23.00
N SER A 245 -16.72 -14.56 23.56
CA SER A 245 -16.06 -15.25 24.68
C SER A 245 -14.96 -16.24 24.26
N GLY A 246 -14.79 -16.52 22.97
CA GLY A 246 -13.80 -17.51 22.49
C GLY A 246 -12.43 -16.96 22.06
N ALA A 247 -12.32 -15.66 21.76
CA ALA A 247 -11.14 -15.10 21.10
C ALA A 247 -10.02 -14.65 22.07
N PHE A 248 -10.29 -14.55 23.38
CA PHE A 248 -9.28 -14.11 24.36
C PHE A 248 -8.30 -15.23 24.76
N ALA A 249 -8.66 -16.51 24.56
CA ALA A 249 -7.90 -17.66 25.06
C ALA A 249 -6.65 -18.04 24.25
N LEU A 250 -6.45 -17.48 23.04
CA LEU A 250 -5.28 -17.79 22.20
C LEU A 250 -4.10 -16.81 22.36
N SER A 251 -4.25 -15.78 23.22
CA SER A 251 -3.18 -14.83 23.55
C SER A 251 -2.35 -15.22 24.79
N ALA A 252 -2.79 -16.20 25.57
CA ALA A 252 -2.16 -16.59 26.85
C ALA A 252 -1.19 -17.78 26.78
N GLY A 253 -0.94 -18.36 25.58
CA GLY A 253 -0.10 -19.56 25.41
C GLY A 253 1.37 -19.32 25.06
N ILE A 254 1.86 -18.07 25.07
CA ILE A 254 3.25 -17.73 24.71
C ILE A 254 3.92 -16.99 25.87
N THR A 255 4.09 -17.65 27.01
CA THR A 255 5.16 -17.35 28.01
C THR A 255 5.05 -18.32 29.18
N THR A 256 5.81 -19.43 29.11
CA THR A 256 6.36 -20.31 30.18
C THR A 256 6.39 -21.74 29.62
N GLY A 257 7.46 -22.53 29.53
CA GLY A 257 8.86 -22.46 29.92
C GLY A 257 9.49 -23.82 29.55
N ALA A 258 10.74 -23.83 29.10
CA ALA A 258 11.54 -25.04 28.92
C ALA A 258 12.38 -25.33 30.17
N ALA A 259 12.80 -26.59 30.34
CA ALA A 259 13.52 -27.21 31.47
C ALA A 259 12.61 -27.56 32.66
N GLY A 260 12.67 -28.73 33.30
CA GLY A 260 13.60 -29.87 33.25
C GLY A 260 13.41 -30.65 34.56
N SER A 261 13.46 -31.98 34.46
CA SER A 261 13.87 -32.96 35.49
C SER A 261 13.28 -32.94 36.92
N SER A 262 12.69 -34.10 37.25
CA SER A 262 12.94 -34.96 38.43
C SER A 262 12.39 -34.63 39.83
N SER A 263 11.87 -35.73 40.40
CA SER A 263 11.89 -36.21 41.79
C SER A 263 10.89 -35.69 42.84
N SER A 264 10.01 -36.62 43.21
CA SER A 264 9.65 -37.08 44.57
C SER A 264 9.01 -36.11 45.59
N SER A 265 7.76 -36.40 45.98
CA SER A 265 7.42 -36.79 47.37
C SER A 265 5.92 -37.15 47.53
N SER A 266 5.69 -38.46 47.73
CA SER A 266 4.70 -39.18 48.56
C SER A 266 3.47 -38.52 49.23
N SER A 267 2.43 -39.38 49.32
CA SER A 267 1.39 -39.55 50.37
C SER A 267 0.08 -38.77 50.17
N SER A 268 -1.14 -39.31 50.23
CA SER A 268 -1.76 -40.62 50.51
C SER A 268 -3.15 -40.58 49.83
N SER A 269 -3.82 -41.67 49.41
CA SER A 269 -4.61 -42.51 50.30
C SER A 269 -5.31 -43.68 49.55
N LYS A 270 -5.21 -44.88 50.14
CA LYS A 270 -6.23 -45.94 50.27
C LYS A 270 -6.88 -46.54 49.01
N CYS A 271 -6.56 -47.81 48.72
CA CYS A 271 -7.47 -48.95 48.98
C CYS A 271 -6.81 -50.31 48.66
N THR A 272 -7.25 -51.29 49.43
CA THR A 272 -6.71 -52.63 49.75
C THR A 272 -7.06 -53.73 48.71
N PRO A 273 -6.62 -55.01 48.89
CA PRO A 273 -6.17 -55.91 47.83
C PRO A 273 -7.12 -57.08 47.48
N MET A 274 -6.82 -57.81 46.40
CA MET A 274 -7.16 -59.23 46.17
C MET A 274 -6.39 -59.68 44.89
N ILE A 275 -5.32 -60.47 44.96
CA ILE A 275 -5.21 -61.93 45.12
C ILE A 275 -5.84 -62.75 43.98
N ARG A 276 -4.94 -63.45 43.28
CA ARG A 276 -5.01 -64.74 42.54
C ARG A 276 -5.59 -64.78 41.13
N GLY A 277 -4.81 -65.45 40.28
CA GLY A 277 -5.17 -65.99 38.97
C GLY A 277 -3.93 -66.14 38.11
#